data_AF-A0A6P6H244-F1
#
_entry.id   AF-A0A6P6H244-F1
#
_cell.length_a   1.000
_cell.length_b   1.000
_cell.length_c   1.000
_cell.angle_alpha   90.00
_cell.angle_beta   90.00
_cell.angle_gamma   90.00
#
_symmetry.space_group_name_H-M   'P 1'
#
loop_
_entity.id
_entity.type
_entity.pdbx_description
1 polymer ?
#
loop_
_entity_poly.entity_id
_entity_poly.type
_entity_poly.pdbx_seq_one_letter_code
_entity_poly.pdbx_strand_id
1 'polypeptide(L)'
;MVRARLERECPPRWRPRRWGSRRGGGGGGSCCCYSSGRPGRAWLLQIPGKCLTHTGGRGGGEGELGRKPTGLDAAAAAPPPAAALAPAPPSVLVSSASSERVAGSASPPVVPLPLLSGPGGRSGPGALPGAEPQGGGSAVAKIIGNNVKKLKKFASTVKMWVFEETVNGRKLTDIINNDHENVKYLPGHKLPENVIAVPNLSEAVQDADLLVFVIPHQFIHRICDEITGRVPKKALGITLIKGIDEGPEGLKLISDIIREKMGIDVSVLMGANIASEVAAEKFCETTIGSKIMENGLLFKELLQTPNFRITVVDDADTVELCGALKNIVAVGAGFCDGLHSGDNTKAAVIRLGLMEMIAFAKIFCKGQVSTATFLESCGVADLITTCYGGRNRRVAEAFARTGKTIEELEKDMLNGQKLQGPQTSAEVYRILKQKGLIDKFPLFTAVYQICYEGKPVQEMLSCLQSHPEHV
;
A
#
# COMPACT_ATOMS: atom_id res chain seq x y z
N MET A 1 -23.79 -59.10 38.54
CA MET A 1 -22.44 -58.46 38.47
C MET A 1 -22.27 -57.88 37.06
N VAL A 2 -21.48 -56.86 36.73
CA VAL A 2 -20.74 -55.75 37.42
C VAL A 2 -20.20 -54.89 36.24
N ARG A 3 -20.14 -53.54 36.21
CA ARG A 3 -20.75 -52.42 36.97
C ARG A 3 -20.85 -51.23 35.97
N ALA A 4 -21.88 -50.40 36.03
CA ALA A 4 -21.84 -49.00 36.51
C ALA A 4 -20.76 -48.09 35.87
N ARG A 5 -21.07 -46.95 35.20
CA ARG A 5 -21.87 -45.77 35.63
C ARG A 5 -21.14 -45.01 36.75
N LEU A 6 -20.75 -43.74 36.58
CA LEU A 6 -21.54 -42.49 36.77
C LEU A 6 -20.84 -41.34 35.98
N GLU A 7 -21.51 -40.43 35.26
CA GLU A 7 -22.31 -39.28 35.75
C GLU A 7 -21.47 -38.22 36.51
N ARG A 8 -21.43 -36.91 36.19
CA ARG A 8 -21.95 -36.06 35.08
C ARG A 8 -21.09 -34.73 35.00
N GLU A 9 -21.49 -33.48 34.67
CA GLU A 9 -22.70 -32.78 34.10
C GLU A 9 -22.24 -31.74 33.04
N CYS A 10 -23.13 -31.40 32.10
CA CYS A 10 -23.03 -30.22 31.22
C CYS A 10 -24.45 -29.80 30.79
N PRO A 11 -24.86 -28.51 30.90
CA PRO A 11 -26.27 -28.11 30.81
C PRO A 11 -26.80 -27.94 29.36
N PRO A 12 -28.09 -28.23 29.07
CA PRO A 12 -28.60 -28.26 27.69
C PRO A 12 -29.48 -27.06 27.28
N ARG A 13 -29.25 -26.54 26.06
CA ARG A 13 -30.15 -25.70 25.21
C ARG A 13 -29.53 -25.69 23.79
N TRP A 14 -30.19 -26.02 22.68
CA TRP A 14 -31.60 -26.29 22.35
C TRP A 14 -31.76 -27.58 21.50
N ARG A 15 -32.98 -28.13 21.38
CA ARG A 15 -33.34 -29.20 20.42
C ARG A 15 -34.12 -28.66 19.20
N PRO A 16 -34.02 -29.31 18.02
CA PRO A 16 -34.67 -28.83 16.79
C PRO A 16 -36.12 -29.32 16.57
N ARG A 17 -36.90 -28.48 15.86
CA ARG A 17 -38.05 -28.73 14.97
C ARG A 17 -39.04 -29.89 15.25
N ARG A 18 -40.34 -29.56 15.20
CA ARG A 18 -41.36 -30.37 14.51
C ARG A 18 -42.32 -29.50 13.68
N TRP A 19 -42.90 -30.08 12.64
CA TRP A 19 -43.95 -29.49 11.81
C TRP A 19 -45.33 -29.59 12.49
N GLY A 20 -46.23 -28.66 12.13
CA GLY A 20 -47.67 -28.76 12.33
C GLY A 20 -48.40 -27.94 11.26
N SER A 21 -49.31 -28.56 10.53
CA SER A 21 -50.03 -27.93 9.41
C SER A 21 -51.47 -27.58 9.77
N ARG A 22 -52.02 -26.51 9.17
CA ARG A 22 -53.46 -26.28 8.96
C ARG A 22 -53.70 -25.27 7.84
N ARG A 23 -54.92 -25.24 7.30
CA ARG A 23 -55.31 -24.53 6.06
C ARG A 23 -56.17 -23.29 6.34
N GLY A 24 -56.19 -22.37 5.37
CA GLY A 24 -57.20 -21.30 5.22
C GLY A 24 -56.65 -19.89 5.49
N GLY A 25 -56.98 -18.87 4.69
CA GLY A 25 -57.65 -18.90 3.38
C GLY A 25 -58.21 -17.54 2.93
N GLY A 26 -58.19 -17.28 1.61
CA GLY A 26 -58.91 -16.16 0.96
C GLY A 26 -58.21 -14.79 0.98
N GLY A 27 -58.70 -13.88 0.13
CA GLY A 27 -58.34 -12.46 0.13
C GLY A 27 -57.26 -12.03 -0.88
N GLY A 28 -57.68 -11.61 -2.08
CA GLY A 28 -56.85 -10.78 -2.96
C GLY A 28 -57.07 -9.30 -2.68
N GLY A 29 -56.04 -8.47 -2.82
CA GLY A 29 -56.14 -7.02 -2.58
C GLY A 29 -54.88 -6.27 -2.98
N SER A 30 -54.88 -5.67 -4.17
CA SER A 30 -53.82 -4.77 -4.62
C SER A 30 -53.95 -3.40 -3.94
N CYS A 31 -52.88 -2.88 -3.35
CA CYS A 31 -52.80 -1.47 -2.98
C CYS A 31 -51.40 -0.94 -3.30
N CYS A 32 -51.32 0.07 -4.18
CA CYS A 32 -50.07 0.70 -4.58
C CYS A 32 -49.85 1.98 -3.79
N CYS A 33 -48.69 2.10 -3.14
CA CYS A 33 -48.13 3.40 -2.76
C CYS A 33 -46.90 3.68 -3.61
N TYR A 34 -46.94 4.76 -4.40
CA TYR A 34 -45.82 5.25 -5.19
C TYR A 34 -44.86 6.06 -4.31
N SER A 35 -43.56 5.83 -4.45
CA SER A 35 -42.56 6.90 -4.37
C SER A 35 -41.47 6.65 -5.42
N SER A 36 -40.91 7.73 -5.96
CA SER A 36 -40.18 7.71 -7.25
C SER A 36 -38.66 7.73 -7.08
N GLY A 37 -37.95 6.81 -7.74
CA GLY A 37 -36.48 6.83 -7.82
C GLY A 37 -35.91 5.68 -8.68
N ARG A 38 -35.63 5.93 -9.96
CA ARG A 38 -34.98 5.01 -10.92
C ARG A 38 -33.52 5.46 -11.18
N PRO A 39 -32.64 4.62 -11.78
CA PRO A 39 -32.62 3.16 -11.83
C PRO A 39 -31.21 2.53 -11.59
N GLY A 40 -31.17 1.30 -11.07
CA GLY A 40 -30.00 0.41 -11.18
C GLY A 40 -30.47 -1.00 -11.55
N ARG A 41 -30.07 -1.53 -12.73
CA ARG A 41 -30.58 -2.82 -13.22
C ARG A 41 -29.68 -3.97 -12.76
N ALA A 42 -30.25 -4.93 -12.03
CA ALA A 42 -29.65 -6.26 -11.90
C ALA A 42 -30.09 -7.14 -13.08
N TRP A 43 -29.15 -7.89 -13.65
CA TRP A 43 -29.41 -9.01 -14.56
C TRP A 43 -28.37 -10.11 -14.29
N LEU A 44 -28.82 -11.36 -14.24
CA LEU A 44 -27.98 -12.55 -14.14
C LEU A 44 -28.69 -13.70 -14.86
N LEU A 45 -27.92 -14.74 -15.20
CA LEU A 45 -28.25 -15.89 -16.06
C LEU A 45 -28.41 -15.57 -17.57
N GLN A 46 -28.20 -16.50 -18.50
CA GLN A 46 -27.18 -17.58 -18.67
C GLN A 46 -27.61 -18.40 -19.90
N ILE A 47 -26.72 -18.63 -20.86
CA ILE A 47 -26.88 -19.69 -21.88
C ILE A 47 -25.53 -20.42 -22.05
N PRO A 48 -25.49 -21.77 -22.03
CA PRO A 48 -24.28 -22.55 -22.22
C PRO A 48 -24.04 -22.94 -23.70
N GLY A 49 -22.83 -23.41 -24.02
CA GLY A 49 -22.60 -24.17 -25.25
C GLY A 49 -21.17 -24.18 -25.77
N LYS A 50 -20.47 -25.33 -25.63
CA LYS A 50 -19.49 -25.73 -26.65
C LYS A 50 -20.28 -26.29 -27.84
N CYS A 51 -19.87 -25.98 -29.07
CA CYS A 51 -20.16 -26.83 -30.22
C CYS A 51 -18.97 -26.82 -31.18
N LEU A 52 -18.65 -27.97 -31.76
CA LEU A 52 -17.52 -28.20 -32.65
C LEU A 52 -17.96 -29.24 -33.70
N THR A 53 -17.53 -29.06 -34.95
CA THR A 53 -17.85 -29.90 -36.15
C THR A 53 -19.35 -29.98 -36.49
N HIS A 54 -19.80 -30.35 -37.69
CA HIS A 54 -19.18 -30.77 -38.97
C HIS A 54 -19.73 -29.86 -40.12
N THR A 55 -19.32 -29.89 -41.40
CA THR A 55 -18.98 -31.00 -42.31
C THR A 55 -17.98 -30.64 -43.42
N GLY A 56 -17.22 -31.64 -43.91
CA GLY A 56 -16.43 -31.59 -45.15
C GLY A 56 -14.92 -31.31 -44.95
N GLY A 57 -13.99 -32.12 -45.45
CA GLY A 57 -14.14 -33.48 -46.01
C GLY A 57 -12.93 -34.02 -46.78
N ARG A 58 -12.38 -35.15 -46.32
CA ARG A 58 -11.31 -36.01 -46.94
C ARG A 58 -9.85 -35.51 -46.82
N GLY A 59 -8.93 -36.49 -46.77
CA GLY A 59 -7.48 -36.33 -46.61
C GLY A 59 -7.08 -36.07 -45.15
N GLY A 60 -6.38 -36.95 -44.42
CA GLY A 60 -5.66 -38.18 -44.77
C GLY A 60 -4.21 -38.04 -44.30
N GLY A 61 -3.79 -38.79 -43.27
CA GLY A 61 -2.59 -38.45 -42.52
C GLY A 61 -1.76 -39.63 -41.99
N GLU A 62 -0.52 -39.66 -42.44
CA GLU A 62 0.68 -40.33 -41.92
C GLU A 62 1.83 -39.32 -42.15
N GLY A 63 2.94 -39.25 -41.40
CA GLY A 63 3.33 -39.91 -40.16
C GLY A 63 4.69 -39.34 -39.69
N GLU A 64 5.00 -39.54 -38.40
CA GLU A 64 6.34 -39.53 -37.75
C GLU A 64 7.42 -38.43 -37.98
N LEU A 65 7.92 -37.91 -36.85
CA LEU A 65 9.33 -37.72 -36.45
C LEU A 65 10.41 -37.45 -37.53
N GLY A 66 11.09 -36.29 -37.44
CA GLY A 66 12.34 -35.97 -38.16
C GLY A 66 13.27 -35.01 -37.41
N ARG A 67 14.59 -35.09 -37.64
CA ARG A 67 15.64 -34.27 -36.98
C ARG A 67 16.25 -33.21 -37.91
N LYS A 68 16.91 -32.22 -37.28
CA LYS A 68 17.87 -31.23 -37.85
C LYS A 68 19.13 -31.92 -38.49
N PRO A 69 20.12 -31.18 -39.06
CA PRO A 69 20.07 -30.15 -40.13
C PRO A 69 21.25 -30.19 -41.16
N THR A 70 21.07 -29.61 -42.36
CA THR A 70 22.11 -29.10 -43.30
C THR A 70 21.41 -28.23 -44.38
N GLY A 71 22.02 -27.39 -45.22
CA GLY A 71 23.41 -26.87 -45.29
C GLY A 71 23.78 -26.38 -46.72
N LEU A 72 24.41 -25.19 -46.82
CA LEU A 72 25.07 -24.55 -48.01
C LEU A 72 24.23 -24.02 -49.20
N ASP A 73 24.38 -22.71 -49.46
CA ASP A 73 24.70 -21.94 -50.71
C ASP A 73 24.39 -22.55 -52.11
N ALA A 74 24.02 -21.81 -53.17
CA ALA A 74 24.60 -20.54 -53.65
C ALA A 74 23.83 -19.89 -54.85
N ALA A 75 23.96 -18.57 -55.03
CA ALA A 75 23.97 -17.77 -56.30
C ALA A 75 22.79 -17.87 -57.33
N ALA A 76 22.64 -16.97 -58.33
CA ALA A 76 22.77 -15.51 -58.42
C ALA A 76 22.18 -15.00 -59.77
N ALA A 77 21.46 -13.87 -59.80
CA ALA A 77 21.03 -13.18 -61.04
C ALA A 77 20.74 -11.68 -60.79
N ALA A 78 20.76 -10.83 -61.82
CA ALA A 78 20.82 -9.36 -61.72
C ALA A 78 19.79 -8.62 -62.63
N PRO A 79 19.52 -7.30 -62.42
CA PRO A 79 18.43 -6.50 -63.03
C PRO A 79 18.87 -5.88 -64.40
N PRO A 80 18.23 -4.85 -65.07
CA PRO A 80 17.28 -3.77 -64.66
C PRO A 80 16.15 -3.50 -65.73
N PRO A 81 15.46 -2.32 -65.90
CA PRO A 81 15.56 -1.02 -65.21
C PRO A 81 14.28 -0.18 -64.88
N ALA A 82 14.44 0.64 -63.82
CA ALA A 82 14.12 2.07 -63.63
C ALA A 82 12.78 2.76 -64.04
N ALA A 83 12.28 3.57 -63.09
CA ALA A 83 11.59 4.86 -63.30
C ALA A 83 11.92 5.82 -62.12
N ALA A 84 11.78 7.15 -62.30
CA ALA A 84 12.06 8.21 -61.30
C ALA A 84 10.90 9.26 -61.28
N LEU A 85 10.74 10.27 -60.40
CA LEU A 85 11.64 11.17 -59.65
C LEU A 85 11.06 11.59 -58.25
N ALA A 86 11.70 12.53 -57.53
CA ALA A 86 11.35 13.12 -56.22
C ALA A 86 10.89 14.61 -56.35
N PRO A 87 10.83 15.51 -55.32
CA PRO A 87 10.80 15.41 -53.84
C PRO A 87 9.64 16.23 -53.16
N ALA A 88 9.69 16.47 -51.82
CA ALA A 88 8.71 17.29 -51.04
C ALA A 88 9.08 18.81 -50.95
N PRO A 89 8.21 19.75 -50.47
CA PRO A 89 8.06 20.05 -49.02
C PRO A 89 6.61 20.52 -48.57
N PRO A 90 6.29 21.57 -47.74
CA PRO A 90 5.45 21.35 -46.54
C PRO A 90 4.27 22.36 -46.24
N SER A 91 3.52 22.13 -45.15
CA SER A 91 2.75 23.12 -44.36
C SER A 91 2.43 22.52 -42.96
N VAL A 92 2.51 23.16 -41.77
CA VAL A 92 2.71 24.54 -41.25
C VAL A 92 1.44 25.32 -40.84
N LEU A 93 1.02 25.17 -39.57
CA LEU A 93 0.18 26.09 -38.75
C LEU A 93 0.19 25.58 -37.28
N VAL A 94 0.65 26.23 -36.18
CA VAL A 94 1.21 27.56 -35.83
C VAL A 94 0.25 28.59 -35.19
N SER A 95 0.06 28.49 -33.87
CA SER A 95 -0.20 29.61 -32.91
C SER A 95 -0.04 29.10 -31.47
N SER A 96 0.58 29.70 -30.44
CA SER A 96 1.50 30.83 -30.14
C SER A 96 1.12 31.35 -28.73
N ALA A 97 1.95 31.96 -27.87
CA ALA A 97 3.40 32.10 -27.68
C ALA A 97 3.66 32.05 -26.13
N SER A 98 4.77 32.37 -25.45
CA SER A 98 6.16 32.86 -25.70
C SER A 98 6.99 32.53 -24.41
N SER A 99 8.31 32.67 -24.28
CA SER A 99 9.36 33.23 -25.15
C SER A 99 10.71 32.49 -24.96
N GLU A 100 11.55 32.56 -25.99
CA GLU A 100 13.02 32.46 -26.02
C GLU A 100 13.79 31.41 -25.17
N ARG A 101 14.51 30.54 -25.90
CA ARG A 101 15.94 30.36 -25.66
C ARG A 101 16.72 29.98 -26.93
N VAL A 102 18.00 30.37 -26.97
CA VAL A 102 18.93 30.19 -28.09
C VAL A 102 19.38 28.72 -28.22
N ALA A 103 19.61 28.27 -29.45
CA ALA A 103 20.16 26.94 -29.73
C ALA A 103 21.65 26.84 -29.35
N GLY A 104 22.07 25.77 -28.66
CA GLY A 104 23.50 25.56 -28.37
C GLY A 104 23.89 24.77 -27.12
N SER A 105 23.06 23.87 -26.58
CA SER A 105 23.52 22.82 -25.65
C SER A 105 22.45 21.74 -25.44
N ALA A 106 22.87 20.50 -25.20
CA ALA A 106 21.98 19.42 -24.79
C ALA A 106 21.56 19.62 -23.33
N SER A 107 20.45 20.32 -23.11
CA SER A 107 19.80 20.40 -21.80
C SER A 107 19.13 19.05 -21.48
N PRO A 108 19.23 18.54 -20.24
CA PRO A 108 18.52 17.32 -19.85
C PRO A 108 16.99 17.52 -19.92
N PRO A 109 16.20 16.46 -20.11
CA PRO A 109 14.75 16.54 -20.03
C PRO A 109 14.29 17.02 -18.65
N VAL A 110 13.25 17.85 -18.62
CA VAL A 110 12.76 18.52 -17.40
C VAL A 110 11.58 17.72 -16.86
N VAL A 111 11.80 17.02 -15.74
CA VAL A 111 10.95 15.94 -15.20
C VAL A 111 9.76 16.44 -14.36
N PRO A 112 8.49 16.28 -14.81
CA PRO A 112 7.31 16.51 -13.97
C PRO A 112 7.16 15.42 -12.89
N LEU A 113 6.62 15.81 -11.73
CA LEU A 113 6.65 14.97 -10.52
C LEU A 113 5.31 14.99 -9.75
N PRO A 114 4.44 13.99 -9.91
CA PRO A 114 3.31 13.67 -9.03
C PRO A 114 3.73 13.07 -7.68
N LEU A 115 3.21 13.68 -6.62
CA LEU A 115 2.94 13.06 -5.33
C LEU A 115 1.49 12.60 -5.27
N LEU A 116 1.25 11.34 -4.90
CA LEU A 116 -0.11 10.83 -4.73
C LEU A 116 -0.49 10.86 -3.24
N SER A 117 -1.49 11.68 -2.89
CA SER A 117 -2.07 11.75 -1.52
C SER A 117 -3.57 11.45 -1.55
N GLY A 118 -3.96 10.38 -0.85
CA GLY A 118 -5.30 9.79 -0.91
C GLY A 118 -6.25 10.33 0.18
N PRO A 119 -7.55 9.96 0.11
CA PRO A 119 -8.54 10.39 1.10
C PRO A 119 -8.25 9.77 2.47
N GLY A 120 -7.98 10.64 3.44
CA GLY A 120 -8.12 10.30 4.86
C GLY A 120 -9.60 10.35 5.27
N GLY A 121 -9.97 9.58 6.29
CA GLY A 121 -11.34 9.54 6.79
C GLY A 121 -11.87 10.91 7.28
N ARG A 122 -13.19 10.99 7.48
CA ARG A 122 -13.86 12.23 7.92
C ARG A 122 -13.45 12.62 9.34
N SER A 123 -12.59 13.63 9.45
CA SER A 123 -12.19 14.27 10.71
C SER A 123 -12.97 15.58 10.91
N GLY A 124 -13.53 15.78 12.11
CA GLY A 124 -14.08 17.08 12.51
C GLY A 124 -12.99 18.14 12.80
N PRO A 125 -13.36 19.42 12.91
CA PRO A 125 -12.42 20.49 13.24
C PRO A 125 -11.98 20.37 14.72
N GLY A 126 -10.72 19.97 14.94
CA GLY A 126 -10.17 19.82 16.29
C GLY A 126 -9.13 18.69 16.35
N ALA A 127 -7.88 18.99 16.01
CA ALA A 127 -6.77 18.07 16.22
C ALA A 127 -6.31 18.15 17.69
N LEU A 128 -6.54 17.09 18.46
CA LEU A 128 -5.95 16.95 19.79
C LEU A 128 -4.44 16.67 19.68
N PRO A 129 -3.61 17.13 20.64
CA PRO A 129 -2.19 16.81 20.65
C PRO A 129 -1.95 15.30 20.71
N GLY A 130 -0.95 14.83 19.95
CA GLY A 130 -0.57 13.41 19.87
C GLY A 130 -1.43 12.55 18.93
N ALA A 131 -2.25 13.15 18.06
CA ALA A 131 -2.72 12.48 16.85
C ALA A 131 -1.67 12.67 15.74
N GLU A 132 -1.02 11.60 15.29
CA GLU A 132 -0.06 11.68 14.18
C GLU A 132 -0.80 12.09 12.89
N PRO A 133 -0.38 13.14 12.16
CA PRO A 133 -1.11 13.60 10.99
C PRO A 133 -0.97 12.64 9.80
N GLN A 134 -2.02 12.52 8.99
CA GLN A 134 -1.96 11.78 7.72
C GLN A 134 -1.11 12.50 6.65
N GLY A 135 -0.61 13.70 6.94
CA GLY A 135 0.21 14.54 6.07
C GLY A 135 1.60 14.01 5.76
N GLY A 136 1.86 12.70 5.79
CA GLY A 136 3.10 12.11 5.26
C GLY A 136 3.35 12.53 3.81
N GLY A 137 2.32 12.49 2.97
CA GLY A 137 2.38 13.00 1.59
C GLY A 137 2.73 14.49 1.51
N SER A 138 2.19 15.32 2.41
CA SER A 138 2.47 16.75 2.45
C SER A 138 3.82 17.11 3.07
N ALA A 139 4.32 16.34 4.04
CA ALA A 139 5.67 16.50 4.59
C ALA A 139 6.73 16.15 3.54
N VAL A 140 6.48 15.09 2.76
CA VAL A 140 7.30 14.71 1.61
C VAL A 140 7.17 15.75 0.49
N ALA A 141 5.98 16.32 0.26
CA ALA A 141 5.81 17.46 -0.66
C ALA A 141 6.65 18.68 -0.25
N LYS A 142 6.73 18.97 1.05
CA LYS A 142 7.59 20.05 1.59
C LYS A 142 9.07 19.79 1.31
N ILE A 143 9.55 18.56 1.50
CA ILE A 143 10.92 18.14 1.17
C ILE A 143 11.19 18.31 -0.33
N ILE A 144 10.38 17.66 -1.17
CA ILE A 144 10.56 17.62 -2.62
C ILE A 144 10.49 19.03 -3.21
N GLY A 145 9.46 19.80 -2.87
CA GLY A 145 9.29 21.18 -3.35
C GLY A 145 10.47 22.09 -3.03
N ASN A 146 11.10 21.91 -1.86
CA ASN A 146 12.31 22.65 -1.46
C ASN A 146 13.59 22.15 -2.14
N ASN A 147 13.67 20.86 -2.48
CA ASN A 147 14.83 20.27 -3.14
C ASN A 147 14.84 20.57 -4.65
N VAL A 148 13.71 20.47 -5.36
CA VAL A 148 13.67 20.76 -6.81
C VAL A 148 13.91 22.23 -7.14
N LYS A 149 13.64 23.17 -6.23
CA LYS A 149 14.07 24.59 -6.36
C LYS A 149 15.60 24.75 -6.47
N LYS A 150 16.38 23.76 -6.00
CA LYS A 150 17.87 23.77 -5.95
C LYS A 150 18.49 22.84 -7.01
N LEU A 151 17.81 21.73 -7.32
CA LEU A 151 18.32 20.64 -8.13
C LEU A 151 17.83 20.74 -9.59
N LYS A 152 18.61 21.42 -10.44
CA LYS A 152 18.32 21.73 -11.86
C LYS A 152 17.98 20.53 -12.77
N LYS A 153 18.10 19.28 -12.29
CA LYS A 153 17.80 18.06 -13.05
C LYS A 153 16.33 17.58 -12.93
N PHE A 154 15.56 18.19 -12.03
CA PHE A 154 14.12 17.95 -11.87
C PHE A 154 13.34 19.19 -12.32
N ALA A 155 12.05 19.06 -12.68
CA ALA A 155 11.23 20.24 -12.88
C ALA A 155 11.04 21.00 -11.57
N SER A 156 10.99 22.33 -11.64
CA SER A 156 10.67 23.15 -10.47
C SER A 156 9.26 22.90 -9.94
N THR A 157 8.30 22.55 -10.81
CA THR A 157 6.89 22.32 -10.43
C THR A 157 6.67 20.87 -10.00
N VAL A 158 6.11 20.71 -8.79
CA VAL A 158 5.72 19.43 -8.21
C VAL A 158 4.19 19.37 -8.23
N LYS A 159 3.61 18.39 -8.93
CA LYS A 159 2.16 18.13 -8.86
C LYS A 159 1.90 17.30 -7.60
N MET A 160 0.85 17.61 -6.85
CA MET A 160 0.38 16.78 -5.74
C MET A 160 -1.07 16.42 -6.01
N TRP A 161 -1.35 15.17 -6.34
CA TRP A 161 -2.73 14.69 -6.35
C TRP A 161 -3.29 14.75 -4.94
N VAL A 162 -4.42 15.43 -4.80
CA VAL A 162 -5.19 15.55 -3.55
C VAL A 162 -6.60 15.08 -3.85
N PHE A 163 -7.06 14.05 -3.13
CA PHE A 163 -8.49 13.69 -3.18
C PHE A 163 -9.33 14.89 -2.73
N GLU A 164 -10.27 15.31 -3.57
CA GLU A 164 -11.00 16.56 -3.33
C GLU A 164 -11.95 16.48 -2.14
N GLU A 165 -11.87 17.47 -1.26
CA GLU A 165 -12.68 17.59 -0.05
C GLU A 165 -13.11 19.04 0.17
N THR A 166 -14.26 19.24 0.83
CA THR A 166 -14.67 20.57 1.29
C THR A 166 -14.22 20.79 2.73
N VAL A 167 -13.35 21.77 2.96
CA VAL A 167 -12.86 22.17 4.29
C VAL A 167 -13.18 23.66 4.47
N ASN A 168 -13.86 24.01 5.56
CA ASN A 168 -14.26 25.39 5.88
C ASN A 168 -14.98 26.12 4.72
N GLY A 169 -15.76 25.39 3.91
CA GLY A 169 -16.51 25.91 2.76
C GLY A 169 -15.71 26.07 1.45
N ARG A 170 -14.39 25.87 1.45
CA ARG A 170 -13.53 25.87 0.25
C ARG A 170 -13.16 24.43 -0.14
N LYS A 171 -12.73 24.22 -1.39
CA LYS A 171 -12.05 22.98 -1.78
C LYS A 171 -10.70 22.88 -1.08
N LEU A 172 -10.25 21.67 -0.76
CA LEU A 172 -8.94 21.46 -0.14
C LEU A 172 -7.81 21.77 -1.14
N THR A 173 -8.02 21.53 -2.43
CA THR A 173 -7.09 21.97 -3.49
C THR A 173 -6.97 23.50 -3.56
N ASP A 174 -8.10 24.22 -3.54
CA ASP A 174 -8.13 25.69 -3.53
C ASP A 174 -7.50 26.28 -2.25
N ILE A 175 -7.54 25.57 -1.11
CA ILE A 175 -6.81 25.97 0.11
C ILE A 175 -5.31 25.75 -0.09
N ILE A 176 -4.88 24.57 -0.53
CA ILE A 176 -3.45 24.26 -0.68
C ILE A 176 -2.79 25.16 -1.75
N ASN A 177 -3.49 25.49 -2.84
CA ASN A 177 -2.94 26.30 -3.93
C ASN A 177 -2.85 27.81 -3.62
N ASN A 178 -3.72 28.36 -2.77
CA ASN A 178 -3.72 29.79 -2.43
C ASN A 178 -3.08 30.08 -1.07
N ASP A 179 -3.27 29.20 -0.08
CA ASP A 179 -2.83 29.40 1.31
C ASP A 179 -1.50 28.65 1.58
N HIS A 180 -1.03 27.86 0.61
CA HIS A 180 0.16 27.01 0.65
C HIS A 180 0.24 26.12 1.90
N GLU A 181 -0.88 25.56 2.33
CA GLU A 181 -0.97 24.75 3.54
C GLU A 181 -2.04 23.66 3.43
N ASN A 182 -1.69 22.43 3.83
CA ASN A 182 -2.68 21.36 3.96
C ASN A 182 -3.32 21.40 5.35
N VAL A 183 -4.21 22.36 5.56
CA VAL A 183 -4.82 22.65 6.88
C VAL A 183 -5.55 21.46 7.53
N LYS A 184 -5.95 20.44 6.77
CA LYS A 184 -6.58 19.21 7.28
C LYS A 184 -5.54 18.18 7.74
N TYR A 185 -4.47 17.98 6.96
CA TYR A 185 -3.56 16.84 7.14
C TYR A 185 -2.14 17.20 7.62
N LEU A 186 -1.74 18.47 7.53
CA LEU A 186 -0.45 18.97 8.04
C LEU A 186 -0.58 20.45 8.50
N PRO A 187 -1.48 20.75 9.45
CA PRO A 187 -1.73 22.13 9.91
C PRO A 187 -0.49 22.78 10.53
N GLY A 188 -0.30 24.07 10.30
CA GLY A 188 0.82 24.86 10.80
C GLY A 188 2.10 24.76 9.97
N HIS A 189 2.15 23.93 8.93
CA HIS A 189 3.33 23.77 8.07
C HIS A 189 3.04 24.22 6.63
N LYS A 190 3.71 25.30 6.20
CA LYS A 190 3.65 25.74 4.80
C LYS A 190 4.35 24.77 3.86
N LEU A 191 3.71 24.54 2.72
CA LEU A 191 4.27 23.87 1.56
C LEU A 191 4.96 24.91 0.65
N PRO A 192 6.00 24.52 -0.11
CA PRO A 192 6.60 25.39 -1.11
C PRO A 192 5.60 25.76 -2.23
N GLU A 193 5.60 27.01 -2.70
CA GLU A 193 4.64 27.54 -3.69
C GLU A 193 4.60 26.77 -5.03
N ASN A 194 5.68 26.05 -5.33
CA ASN A 194 5.83 25.19 -6.50
C ASN A 194 5.21 23.78 -6.33
N VAL A 195 4.60 23.49 -5.17
CA VAL A 195 3.76 22.30 -4.94
C VAL A 195 2.32 22.67 -5.28
N ILE A 196 1.84 22.16 -6.41
CA ILE A 196 0.49 22.44 -6.95
C ILE A 196 -0.43 21.27 -6.63
N ALA A 197 -1.48 21.51 -5.85
CA ALA A 197 -2.54 20.54 -5.58
C ALA A 197 -3.46 20.38 -6.79
N VAL A 198 -3.60 19.15 -7.28
CA VAL A 198 -4.40 18.78 -8.45
C VAL A 198 -5.49 17.79 -8.01
N PRO A 199 -6.79 18.06 -8.23
CA PRO A 199 -7.86 17.14 -7.82
C PRO A 199 -7.99 15.93 -8.76
N ASN A 200 -7.67 16.12 -10.04
CA ASN A 200 -7.75 15.08 -11.06
C ASN A 200 -6.48 14.21 -11.04
N LEU A 201 -6.64 12.93 -10.71
CA LEU A 201 -5.54 11.97 -10.61
C LEU A 201 -4.82 11.75 -11.97
N SER A 202 -5.56 11.74 -13.08
CA SER A 202 -4.98 11.57 -14.42
C SER A 202 -4.13 12.77 -14.83
N GLU A 203 -4.61 13.99 -14.57
CA GLU A 203 -3.89 15.25 -14.80
C GLU A 203 -2.65 15.36 -13.92
N ALA A 204 -2.75 14.91 -12.67
CA ALA A 204 -1.64 14.91 -11.71
C ALA A 204 -0.46 14.04 -12.20
N VAL A 205 -0.75 12.83 -12.71
CA VAL A 205 0.30 11.90 -13.21
C VAL A 205 0.69 12.11 -14.66
N GLN A 206 -0.01 12.97 -15.40
CA GLN A 206 0.31 13.21 -16.81
C GLN A 206 1.73 13.76 -16.97
N ASP A 207 2.46 13.16 -17.91
CA ASP A 207 3.84 13.46 -18.30
C ASP A 207 4.90 13.25 -17.19
N ALA A 208 4.59 12.46 -16.17
CA ALA A 208 5.47 12.16 -15.05
C ALA A 208 6.58 11.14 -15.37
N ASP A 209 7.87 11.51 -15.25
CA ASP A 209 8.96 10.53 -15.24
C ASP A 209 9.23 9.95 -13.83
N LEU A 210 8.67 10.54 -12.77
CA LEU A 210 8.85 10.10 -11.38
C LEU A 210 7.52 10.16 -10.62
N LEU A 211 7.17 9.13 -9.85
CA LEU A 211 5.94 9.06 -9.07
C LEU A 211 6.21 8.68 -7.61
N VAL A 212 5.63 9.43 -6.68
CA VAL A 212 5.80 9.20 -5.24
C VAL A 212 4.45 8.80 -4.63
N PHE A 213 4.33 7.52 -4.26
CA PHE A 213 3.09 6.92 -3.74
C PHE A 213 3.04 7.05 -2.22
N VAL A 214 2.18 7.94 -1.69
CA VAL A 214 2.04 8.23 -0.24
C VAL A 214 0.56 8.25 0.17
N ILE A 215 -0.13 7.15 -0.12
CA ILE A 215 -1.57 6.98 0.14
C ILE A 215 -1.82 5.86 1.18
N PRO A 216 -2.96 5.85 1.88
CA PRO A 216 -3.38 4.68 2.66
C PRO A 216 -3.49 3.43 1.78
N HIS A 217 -2.99 2.27 2.24
CA HIS A 217 -2.76 1.09 1.39
C HIS A 217 -4.02 0.60 0.68
N GLN A 218 -5.18 0.71 1.33
CA GLN A 218 -6.46 0.20 0.82
C GLN A 218 -6.95 0.86 -0.47
N PHE A 219 -6.30 1.95 -0.91
CA PHE A 219 -6.61 2.62 -2.17
C PHE A 219 -5.69 2.23 -3.33
N ILE A 220 -4.57 1.52 -3.10
CA ILE A 220 -3.52 1.36 -4.12
C ILE A 220 -3.99 0.65 -5.39
N HIS A 221 -4.81 -0.40 -5.27
CA HIS A 221 -5.37 -1.10 -6.43
C HIS A 221 -6.13 -0.14 -7.35
N ARG A 222 -7.12 0.57 -6.78
CA ARG A 222 -7.92 1.55 -7.51
C ARG A 222 -7.05 2.65 -8.12
N ILE A 223 -6.10 3.19 -7.36
CA ILE A 223 -5.26 4.30 -7.82
C ILE A 223 -4.38 3.85 -8.99
N CYS A 224 -3.78 2.67 -8.93
CA CYS A 224 -3.08 2.07 -10.06
C CYS A 224 -4.02 1.84 -11.25
N ASP A 225 -5.17 1.19 -11.06
CA ASP A 225 -6.14 0.93 -12.14
C ASP A 225 -6.68 2.22 -12.80
N GLU A 226 -6.71 3.33 -12.07
CA GLU A 226 -7.11 4.66 -12.58
C GLU A 226 -5.97 5.37 -13.35
N ILE A 227 -4.69 4.98 -13.16
CA ILE A 227 -3.52 5.60 -13.85
C ILE A 227 -2.76 4.68 -14.82
N THR A 228 -3.02 3.37 -14.84
CA THR A 228 -2.46 2.43 -15.82
C THR A 228 -2.71 2.95 -17.24
N GLY A 229 -1.65 3.03 -18.05
CA GLY A 229 -1.70 3.56 -19.43
C GLY A 229 -1.72 5.08 -19.55
N ARG A 230 -1.81 5.84 -18.44
CA ARG A 230 -1.70 7.32 -18.40
C ARG A 230 -0.31 7.80 -17.96
N VAL A 231 0.47 6.92 -17.34
CA VAL A 231 1.86 7.16 -16.91
C VAL A 231 2.85 6.76 -18.01
N PRO A 232 3.90 7.55 -18.29
CA PRO A 232 4.98 7.18 -19.20
C PRO A 232 5.64 5.85 -18.84
N LYS A 233 5.86 4.97 -19.82
CA LYS A 233 6.49 3.63 -19.63
C LYS A 233 7.94 3.65 -19.13
N LYS A 234 8.58 4.82 -19.10
CA LYS A 234 9.94 5.03 -18.57
C LYS A 234 9.95 5.65 -17.16
N ALA A 235 8.78 5.94 -16.61
CA ALA A 235 8.68 6.55 -15.29
C ALA A 235 9.17 5.60 -14.19
N LEU A 236 9.62 6.15 -13.07
CA LEU A 236 10.04 5.38 -11.90
C LEU A 236 9.13 5.69 -10.71
N GLY A 237 8.72 4.67 -9.97
CA GLY A 237 7.96 4.81 -8.73
C GLY A 237 8.86 4.81 -7.49
N ILE A 238 8.40 5.47 -6.43
CA ILE A 238 8.80 5.15 -5.05
C ILE A 238 7.58 5.09 -4.14
N THR A 239 7.46 4.02 -3.34
CA THR A 239 6.34 3.84 -2.39
C THR A 239 6.78 4.06 -0.95
N LEU A 240 5.96 4.82 -0.22
CA LEU A 240 6.08 5.09 1.22
C LEU A 240 4.95 4.40 2.01
N ILE A 241 4.21 3.50 1.35
CA ILE A 241 3.01 2.86 1.88
C ILE A 241 3.40 1.72 2.82
N LYS A 242 3.28 1.94 4.13
CA LYS A 242 3.56 0.95 5.18
C LYS A 242 2.41 -0.05 5.31
N GLY A 243 2.44 -1.12 4.53
CA GLY A 243 1.45 -2.21 4.55
C GLY A 243 1.88 -3.40 3.68
N ILE A 244 1.06 -4.46 3.65
CA ILE A 244 1.18 -5.61 2.75
C ILE A 244 -0.19 -5.89 2.12
N ASP A 245 -0.29 -6.94 1.31
CA ASP A 245 -1.55 -7.45 0.77
C ASP A 245 -1.50 -8.98 0.65
N GLU A 246 -2.65 -9.60 0.35
CA GLU A 246 -2.83 -11.05 0.24
C GLU A 246 -3.13 -11.44 -1.21
N GLY A 247 -2.17 -12.07 -1.87
CA GLY A 247 -2.32 -12.63 -3.22
C GLY A 247 -2.57 -14.15 -3.21
N PRO A 248 -2.89 -14.76 -4.37
CA PRO A 248 -3.12 -16.21 -4.49
C PRO A 248 -1.96 -17.09 -4.03
N GLU A 249 -0.74 -16.55 -3.97
CA GLU A 249 0.48 -17.25 -3.54
C GLU A 249 0.84 -16.98 -2.06
N GLY A 250 0.10 -16.12 -1.35
CA GLY A 250 0.38 -15.66 0.02
C GLY A 250 0.70 -14.17 0.06
N LEU A 251 1.84 -13.80 0.69
CA LEU A 251 2.29 -12.41 0.79
C LEU A 251 2.36 -11.73 -0.59
N LYS A 252 1.84 -10.51 -0.67
CA LYS A 252 2.14 -9.57 -1.75
C LYS A 252 2.59 -8.21 -1.19
N LEU A 253 3.61 -7.63 -1.82
CA LEU A 253 4.14 -6.32 -1.46
C LEU A 253 3.43 -5.21 -2.25
N ILE A 254 3.34 -4.02 -1.67
CA ILE A 254 2.70 -2.87 -2.31
C ILE A 254 3.54 -2.41 -3.51
N SER A 255 4.87 -2.45 -3.42
CA SER A 255 5.75 -2.19 -4.55
C SER A 255 5.57 -3.20 -5.69
N ASP A 256 5.32 -4.47 -5.40
CA ASP A 256 5.00 -5.49 -6.42
C ASP A 256 3.63 -5.24 -7.08
N ILE A 257 2.60 -4.85 -6.32
CA ILE A 257 1.29 -4.45 -6.90
C ILE A 257 1.47 -3.29 -7.89
N ILE A 258 2.28 -2.28 -7.53
CA ILE A 258 2.55 -1.14 -8.41
C ILE A 258 3.34 -1.60 -9.65
N ARG A 259 4.43 -2.37 -9.48
CA ARG A 259 5.23 -2.92 -10.61
C ARG A 259 4.34 -3.70 -11.59
N GLU A 260 3.50 -4.59 -11.10
CA GLU A 260 2.61 -5.42 -11.92
C GLU A 260 1.52 -4.62 -12.66
N LYS A 261 0.83 -3.69 -11.99
CA LYS A 261 -0.26 -2.90 -12.60
C LYS A 261 0.24 -1.79 -13.53
N MET A 262 1.44 -1.26 -13.29
CA MET A 262 1.97 -0.09 -14.00
C MET A 262 3.05 -0.42 -15.04
N GLY A 263 3.78 -1.52 -14.88
CA GLY A 263 4.91 -1.87 -15.75
C GLY A 263 6.13 -0.95 -15.59
N ILE A 264 6.29 -0.31 -14.42
CA ILE A 264 7.42 0.56 -14.06
C ILE A 264 8.25 -0.09 -12.94
N ASP A 265 9.53 0.28 -12.81
CA ASP A 265 10.28 -0.05 -11.59
C ASP A 265 9.83 0.83 -10.41
N VAL A 266 9.97 0.30 -9.21
CA VAL A 266 9.48 0.91 -7.96
C VAL A 266 10.53 0.72 -6.86
N SER A 267 11.07 1.81 -6.33
CA SER A 267 11.81 1.81 -5.07
C SER A 267 10.85 1.87 -3.87
N VAL A 268 11.34 1.64 -2.66
CA VAL A 268 10.57 1.81 -1.41
C VAL A 268 11.29 2.77 -0.47
N LEU A 269 10.57 3.50 0.39
CA LEU A 269 11.15 4.32 1.45
C LEU A 269 10.44 4.05 2.78
N MET A 270 11.17 3.47 3.73
CA MET A 270 10.69 3.14 5.07
C MET A 270 11.70 3.61 6.14
N GLY A 271 11.23 3.93 7.34
CA GLY A 271 12.07 4.52 8.39
C GLY A 271 11.28 5.18 9.52
N ALA A 272 12.00 5.68 10.53
CA ALA A 272 11.47 6.39 11.70
C ALA A 272 10.97 7.82 11.37
N ASN A 273 10.01 7.94 10.45
CA ASN A 273 9.66 9.19 9.76
C ASN A 273 8.28 9.78 10.17
N ILE A 274 8.12 10.15 11.45
CA ILE A 274 6.89 10.79 11.97
C ILE A 274 6.61 12.10 11.21
N ALA A 275 5.47 12.17 10.51
CA ALA A 275 5.21 13.20 9.49
C ALA A 275 5.29 14.65 10.01
N SER A 276 4.81 14.91 11.22
CA SER A 276 4.89 16.24 11.86
C SER A 276 6.32 16.63 12.24
N GLU A 277 7.18 15.67 12.58
CA GLU A 277 8.57 15.95 12.94
C GLU A 277 9.44 16.20 11.71
N VAL A 278 9.20 15.43 10.64
CA VAL A 278 9.74 15.67 9.29
C VAL A 278 9.33 17.06 8.78
N ALA A 279 8.05 17.43 8.92
CA ALA A 279 7.55 18.74 8.51
C ALA A 279 8.05 19.92 9.38
N ALA A 280 8.38 19.64 10.65
CA ALA A 280 9.08 20.56 11.56
C ALA A 280 10.60 20.61 11.33
N GLU A 281 11.12 19.87 10.34
CA GLU A 281 12.56 19.78 10.01
C GLU A 281 13.43 19.31 11.19
N LYS A 282 12.87 18.47 12.08
CA LYS A 282 13.68 17.76 13.09
C LYS A 282 14.58 16.72 12.42
N PHE A 283 15.74 16.47 13.02
CA PHE A 283 16.65 15.42 12.55
C PHE A 283 15.98 14.04 12.64
N CYS A 284 15.98 13.33 11.52
CA CYS A 284 15.55 11.94 11.39
C CYS A 284 16.21 11.27 10.17
N GLU A 285 16.11 9.95 10.11
CA GLU A 285 16.80 9.12 9.11
C GLU A 285 15.83 8.11 8.52
N THR A 286 16.03 7.71 7.26
CA THR A 286 15.19 6.74 6.56
C THR A 286 16.01 5.88 5.61
N THR A 287 15.49 4.70 5.26
CA THR A 287 16.11 3.77 4.32
C THR A 287 15.31 3.77 3.02
N ILE A 288 15.99 3.93 1.88
CA ILE A 288 15.44 3.61 0.56
C ILE A 288 15.90 2.21 0.18
N GLY A 289 14.95 1.32 -0.15
CA GLY A 289 15.23 0.03 -0.76
C GLY A 289 15.01 0.11 -2.27
N SER A 290 15.96 -0.33 -3.09
CA SER A 290 15.80 -0.30 -4.55
C SER A 290 16.52 -1.45 -5.26
N LYS A 291 15.76 -2.22 -6.04
CA LYS A 291 16.28 -3.33 -6.86
C LYS A 291 17.19 -2.86 -8.00
N ILE A 292 17.08 -1.59 -8.39
CA ILE A 292 18.00 -0.88 -9.28
C ILE A 292 18.63 0.26 -8.48
N MET A 293 19.93 0.16 -8.19
CA MET A 293 20.62 1.09 -7.28
C MET A 293 20.62 2.54 -7.80
N GLU A 294 20.71 2.74 -9.12
CA GLU A 294 20.64 4.06 -9.76
C GLU A 294 19.31 4.78 -9.46
N ASN A 295 18.19 4.04 -9.46
CA ASN A 295 16.87 4.59 -9.12
C ASN A 295 16.81 4.98 -7.63
N GLY A 296 17.36 4.15 -6.75
CA GLY A 296 17.44 4.45 -5.31
C GLY A 296 18.31 5.68 -5.01
N LEU A 297 19.41 5.86 -5.73
CA LEU A 297 20.27 7.04 -5.65
C LEU A 297 19.58 8.30 -6.20
N LEU A 298 18.84 8.18 -7.31
CA LEU A 298 18.04 9.28 -7.86
C LEU A 298 16.98 9.77 -6.88
N PHE A 299 16.25 8.85 -6.23
CA PHE A 299 15.30 9.19 -5.17
C PHE A 299 15.98 9.74 -3.91
N LYS A 300 17.18 9.26 -3.55
CA LYS A 300 17.98 9.85 -2.47
C LYS A 300 18.35 11.30 -2.75
N GLU A 301 18.76 11.66 -3.97
CA GLU A 301 19.00 13.05 -4.33
C GLU A 301 17.72 13.91 -4.27
N LEU A 302 16.59 13.36 -4.68
CA LEU A 302 15.29 14.06 -4.65
C LEU A 302 14.81 14.34 -3.22
N LEU A 303 15.02 13.39 -2.29
CA LEU A 303 14.38 13.37 -0.97
C LEU A 303 15.31 13.73 0.20
N GLN A 304 16.63 13.60 0.08
CA GLN A 304 17.53 13.85 1.20
C GLN A 304 17.62 15.35 1.54
N THR A 305 17.68 15.67 2.82
CA THR A 305 17.95 17.03 3.33
C THR A 305 19.06 16.98 4.41
N PRO A 306 19.47 18.10 5.02
CA PRO A 306 20.36 18.06 6.19
C PRO A 306 19.74 17.28 7.37
N ASN A 307 18.42 17.37 7.55
CA ASN A 307 17.69 16.81 8.70
C ASN A 307 16.84 15.58 8.35
N PHE A 308 16.80 15.18 7.08
CA PHE A 308 16.17 13.94 6.60
C PHE A 308 17.25 13.13 5.85
N ARG A 309 17.97 12.28 6.58
CA ARG A 309 19.11 11.50 6.06
C ARG A 309 18.64 10.21 5.41
N ILE A 310 19.33 9.76 4.37
CA ILE A 310 18.91 8.60 3.57
C ILE A 310 20.05 7.61 3.37
N THR A 311 19.89 6.38 3.86
CA THR A 311 20.65 5.21 3.37
C THR A 311 19.94 4.61 2.16
N VAL A 312 20.69 4.07 1.20
CA VAL A 312 20.11 3.28 0.09
C VAL A 312 20.66 1.86 0.17
N VAL A 313 19.77 0.88 0.08
CA VAL A 313 20.10 -0.56 0.06
C VAL A 313 19.41 -1.24 -1.11
N ASP A 314 19.93 -2.39 -1.53
CA ASP A 314 19.40 -3.24 -2.60
C ASP A 314 18.29 -4.19 -2.14
N ASP A 315 18.26 -4.53 -0.84
CA ASP A 315 17.29 -5.40 -0.14
C ASP A 315 15.88 -4.78 0.01
N ALA A 316 15.27 -4.40 -1.12
CA ALA A 316 14.04 -3.63 -1.20
C ALA A 316 12.81 -4.33 -0.58
N ASP A 317 12.70 -5.65 -0.76
CA ASP A 317 11.58 -6.45 -0.22
C ASP A 317 11.57 -6.41 1.32
N THR A 318 12.75 -6.48 1.93
CA THR A 318 12.93 -6.46 3.39
C THR A 318 12.69 -5.05 3.97
N VAL A 319 13.19 -4.00 3.30
CA VAL A 319 12.90 -2.60 3.70
C VAL A 319 11.39 -2.36 3.76
N GLU A 320 10.63 -2.82 2.77
CA GLU A 320 9.18 -2.69 2.71
C GLU A 320 8.47 -3.49 3.83
N LEU A 321 8.83 -4.77 4.01
CA LEU A 321 8.26 -5.62 5.07
C LEU A 321 8.49 -5.05 6.46
N CYS A 322 9.68 -4.51 6.75
CA CYS A 322 9.97 -3.91 8.05
C CYS A 322 8.96 -2.80 8.40
N GLY A 323 8.67 -1.89 7.45
CA GLY A 323 7.72 -0.79 7.63
C GLY A 323 6.27 -1.24 7.89
N ALA A 324 5.88 -2.40 7.37
CA ALA A 324 4.56 -2.99 7.60
C ALA A 324 4.50 -3.77 8.93
N LEU A 325 5.34 -4.78 9.11
CA LEU A 325 5.30 -5.76 10.21
C LEU A 325 5.51 -5.11 11.59
N LYS A 326 6.33 -4.06 11.68
CA LYS A 326 6.55 -3.31 12.94
C LYS A 326 5.27 -2.74 13.55
N ASN A 327 4.20 -2.54 12.77
CA ASN A 327 2.91 -2.10 13.29
C ASN A 327 2.20 -3.18 14.14
N ILE A 328 2.44 -4.47 13.87
CA ILE A 328 1.95 -5.59 14.70
C ILE A 328 2.64 -5.56 16.06
N VAL A 329 3.98 -5.47 16.07
CA VAL A 329 4.78 -5.42 17.31
C VAL A 329 4.40 -4.20 18.16
N ALA A 330 4.10 -3.06 17.54
CA ALA A 330 3.64 -1.87 18.24
C ALA A 330 2.26 -2.03 18.91
N VAL A 331 1.38 -2.90 18.40
CA VAL A 331 0.14 -3.28 19.10
C VAL A 331 0.48 -4.11 20.35
N GLY A 332 1.36 -5.12 20.22
CA GLY A 332 1.85 -5.90 21.37
C GLY A 332 2.53 -5.04 22.45
N ALA A 333 3.34 -4.05 22.04
CA ALA A 333 3.96 -3.09 22.96
C ALA A 333 2.91 -2.24 23.71
N GLY A 334 1.84 -1.81 23.03
CA GLY A 334 0.72 -1.10 23.66
C GLY A 334 -0.09 -1.98 24.61
N PHE A 335 -0.26 -3.28 24.32
CA PHE A 335 -0.85 -4.23 25.26
C PHE A 335 -0.04 -4.31 26.57
N CYS A 336 1.30 -4.31 26.50
CA CYS A 336 2.17 -4.26 27.69
C CYS A 336 2.03 -2.96 28.49
N ASP A 337 1.84 -1.80 27.82
CA ASP A 337 1.57 -0.53 28.51
C ASP A 337 0.22 -0.57 29.24
N GLY A 338 -0.82 -1.09 28.59
CA GLY A 338 -2.16 -1.23 29.19
C GLY A 338 -2.20 -2.22 30.36
N LEU A 339 -1.41 -3.29 30.28
CA LEU A 339 -1.18 -4.28 31.34
C LEU A 339 -0.17 -3.81 32.42
N HIS A 340 0.39 -2.61 32.32
CA HIS A 340 1.43 -2.09 33.23
C HIS A 340 2.64 -3.02 33.41
N SER A 341 3.02 -3.79 32.38
CA SER A 341 4.04 -4.84 32.49
C SER A 341 5.49 -4.31 32.64
N GLY A 342 5.70 -3.00 32.50
CA GLY A 342 7.00 -2.35 32.65
C GLY A 342 7.92 -2.49 31.44
N ASP A 343 8.97 -1.67 31.41
CA ASP A 343 9.80 -1.51 30.20
C ASP A 343 10.66 -2.72 29.87
N ASN A 344 11.01 -3.57 30.85
CA ASN A 344 11.68 -4.85 30.59
C ASN A 344 10.81 -5.78 29.72
N THR A 345 9.50 -5.87 30.00
CA THR A 345 8.57 -6.67 29.19
C THR A 345 8.33 -6.04 27.83
N LYS A 346 8.22 -4.70 27.75
CA LYS A 346 8.14 -3.99 26.46
C LYS A 346 9.38 -4.22 25.60
N ALA A 347 10.59 -4.17 26.19
CA ALA A 347 11.83 -4.46 25.51
C ALA A 347 11.90 -5.93 25.02
N ALA A 348 11.38 -6.88 25.79
CA ALA A 348 11.25 -8.27 25.35
C ALA A 348 10.29 -8.42 24.15
N VAL A 349 9.13 -7.74 24.15
CA VAL A 349 8.22 -7.69 23.00
C VAL A 349 8.87 -7.07 21.76
N ILE A 350 9.61 -5.97 21.92
CA ILE A 350 10.34 -5.32 20.83
C ILE A 350 11.42 -6.27 20.27
N ARG A 351 12.20 -6.95 21.13
CA ARG A 351 13.21 -7.93 20.69
C ARG A 351 12.58 -9.09 19.94
N LEU A 352 11.57 -9.74 20.52
CA LEU A 352 10.93 -10.92 19.96
C LEU A 352 10.17 -10.58 18.67
N GLY A 353 9.52 -9.42 18.62
CA GLY A 353 8.91 -8.88 17.40
C GLY A 353 9.92 -8.62 16.29
N LEU A 354 11.12 -8.13 16.62
CA LEU A 354 12.19 -7.99 15.63
C LEU A 354 12.68 -9.36 15.11
N MET A 355 12.73 -10.39 15.96
CA MET A 355 13.09 -11.75 15.52
C MET A 355 12.01 -12.34 14.61
N GLU A 356 10.72 -12.16 14.95
CA GLU A 356 9.60 -12.55 14.07
C GLU A 356 9.61 -11.76 12.74
N MET A 357 9.94 -10.47 12.75
CA MET A 357 10.13 -9.69 11.51
C MET A 357 11.24 -10.28 10.64
N ILE A 358 12.38 -10.64 11.23
CA ILE A 358 13.52 -11.27 10.53
C ILE A 358 13.14 -12.66 9.98
N ALA A 359 12.47 -13.48 10.79
CA ALA A 359 12.04 -14.82 10.39
C ALA A 359 10.96 -14.79 9.29
N PHE A 360 10.04 -13.83 9.34
CA PHE A 360 8.99 -13.66 8.34
C PHE A 360 9.61 -13.24 7.00
N ALA A 361 10.45 -12.19 6.99
CA ALA A 361 11.14 -11.77 5.76
C ALA A 361 11.94 -12.93 5.14
N LYS A 362 12.73 -13.67 5.93
CA LYS A 362 13.52 -14.83 5.46
C LYS A 362 12.68 -15.97 4.86
N ILE A 363 11.38 -16.02 5.11
CA ILE A 363 10.45 -17.03 4.55
C ILE A 363 9.67 -16.48 3.34
N PHE A 364 9.40 -15.17 3.30
CA PHE A 364 8.44 -14.58 2.35
C PHE A 364 9.01 -13.55 1.36
N CYS A 365 10.22 -13.01 1.56
CA CYS A 365 10.90 -12.19 0.55
C CYS A 365 11.29 -13.04 -0.68
N LYS A 366 11.36 -12.41 -1.85
CA LYS A 366 11.83 -13.05 -3.09
C LYS A 366 13.34 -12.90 -3.29
N GLY A 367 13.92 -11.82 -2.75
CA GLY A 367 15.36 -11.56 -2.75
C GLY A 367 16.11 -12.13 -1.54
N GLN A 368 17.43 -11.94 -1.52
CA GLN A 368 18.28 -12.29 -0.37
C GLN A 368 18.06 -11.31 0.78
N VAL A 369 17.49 -11.79 1.88
CA VAL A 369 17.25 -11.00 3.10
C VAL A 369 18.54 -10.83 3.89
N SER A 370 19.02 -9.59 4.01
CA SER A 370 20.15 -9.26 4.86
C SER A 370 19.67 -8.95 6.29
N THR A 371 20.31 -9.58 7.28
CA THR A 371 20.01 -9.27 8.70
C THR A 371 20.46 -7.84 9.05
N ALA A 372 21.39 -7.24 8.29
CA ALA A 372 21.79 -5.85 8.45
C ALA A 372 20.68 -4.84 8.08
N THR A 373 19.77 -5.18 7.15
CA THR A 373 18.61 -4.35 6.78
C THR A 373 17.66 -4.09 7.95
N PHE A 374 17.72 -4.91 9.00
CA PHE A 374 16.94 -4.72 10.24
C PHE A 374 17.60 -3.75 11.23
N LEU A 375 18.88 -3.43 11.05
CA LEU A 375 19.62 -2.43 11.83
C LEU A 375 19.52 -1.02 11.21
N GLU A 376 19.16 -0.94 9.93
CA GLU A 376 18.80 0.28 9.22
C GLU A 376 17.51 0.93 9.78
N SER A 377 17.28 2.21 9.46
CA SER A 377 16.13 2.98 9.99
C SER A 377 14.77 2.32 9.74
N CYS A 378 14.60 1.66 8.59
CA CYS A 378 13.36 0.92 8.26
C CYS A 378 13.03 -0.21 9.25
N GLY A 379 14.03 -0.84 9.86
CA GLY A 379 13.87 -1.91 10.83
C GLY A 379 13.76 -1.39 12.26
N VAL A 380 14.86 -1.49 13.00
CA VAL A 380 14.91 -1.24 14.45
C VAL A 380 14.47 0.18 14.85
N ALA A 381 14.76 1.22 14.04
CA ALA A 381 14.39 2.59 14.40
C ALA A 381 12.87 2.86 14.23
N ASP A 382 12.28 2.49 13.09
CA ASP A 382 10.82 2.60 12.88
C ASP A 382 10.05 1.74 13.90
N LEU A 383 10.58 0.54 14.21
CA LEU A 383 10.05 -0.33 15.26
C LEU A 383 10.06 0.35 16.63
N ILE A 384 11.21 0.85 17.10
CA ILE A 384 11.33 1.53 18.41
C ILE A 384 10.41 2.75 18.45
N THR A 385 10.47 3.67 17.47
CA THR A 385 9.66 4.89 17.54
C THR A 385 8.15 4.59 17.51
N THR A 386 7.73 3.55 16.78
CA THR A 386 6.31 3.13 16.76
C THR A 386 5.88 2.46 18.06
N CYS A 387 6.76 1.67 18.69
CA CYS A 387 6.48 1.00 19.97
C CYS A 387 6.49 1.92 21.20
N TYR A 388 6.96 3.17 21.07
CA TYR A 388 6.86 4.19 22.13
C TYR A 388 5.87 5.33 21.79
N GLY A 389 5.93 5.89 20.56
CA GLY A 389 5.12 7.05 20.15
C GLY A 389 3.94 6.76 19.20
N GLY A 390 3.86 5.56 18.62
CA GLY A 390 2.95 5.27 17.50
C GLY A 390 1.46 5.17 17.88
N ARG A 391 0.59 5.51 16.92
CA ARG A 391 -0.89 5.35 17.02
C ARG A 391 -1.32 3.93 17.39
N ASN A 392 -0.65 2.91 16.81
CA ASN A 392 -0.89 1.50 17.12
C ASN A 392 -0.69 1.20 18.61
N ARG A 393 0.43 1.66 19.20
CA ARG A 393 0.72 1.53 20.64
C ARG A 393 -0.33 2.26 21.48
N ARG A 394 -0.64 3.52 21.13
CA ARG A 394 -1.59 4.37 21.89
C ARG A 394 -3.01 3.77 21.95
N VAL A 395 -3.50 3.17 20.87
CA VAL A 395 -4.84 2.55 20.89
C VAL A 395 -4.81 1.14 21.47
N ALA A 396 -3.77 0.35 21.24
CA ALA A 396 -3.62 -0.97 21.87
C ALA A 396 -3.52 -0.87 23.41
N GLU A 397 -2.88 0.18 23.94
CA GLU A 397 -2.95 0.53 25.36
C GLU A 397 -4.39 0.78 25.82
N ALA A 398 -5.13 1.65 25.11
CA ALA A 398 -6.52 1.96 25.47
C ALA A 398 -7.45 0.73 25.39
N PHE A 399 -7.24 -0.16 24.41
CA PHE A 399 -7.91 -1.45 24.29
C PHE A 399 -7.67 -2.31 25.53
N ALA A 400 -6.40 -2.56 25.86
CA ALA A 400 -6.01 -3.37 27.02
C ALA A 400 -6.47 -2.79 28.36
N ARG A 401 -6.63 -1.45 28.47
CA ARG A 401 -7.16 -0.76 29.66
C ARG A 401 -8.68 -0.78 29.80
N THR A 402 -9.42 -0.74 28.68
CA THR A 402 -10.87 -0.42 28.71
C THR A 402 -11.78 -1.56 28.24
N GLY A 403 -11.26 -2.55 27.51
CA GLY A 403 -12.08 -3.61 26.90
C GLY A 403 -13.01 -3.13 25.77
N LYS A 404 -12.90 -1.87 25.33
CA LYS A 404 -13.55 -1.38 24.11
C LYS A 404 -13.00 -2.09 22.88
N THR A 405 -13.82 -2.21 21.84
CA THR A 405 -13.38 -2.69 20.52
C THR A 405 -12.38 -1.75 19.87
N ILE A 406 -11.58 -2.28 18.93
CA ILE A 406 -10.65 -1.47 18.13
C ILE A 406 -11.42 -0.41 17.34
N GLU A 407 -12.56 -0.76 16.75
CA GLU A 407 -13.41 0.13 15.96
C GLU A 407 -13.98 1.32 16.77
N GLU A 408 -14.35 1.10 18.04
CA GLU A 408 -14.75 2.18 18.95
C GLU A 408 -13.58 3.11 19.26
N LEU A 409 -12.40 2.56 19.53
CA LEU A 409 -11.22 3.36 19.89
C LEU A 409 -10.63 4.12 18.69
N GLU A 410 -10.69 3.58 17.47
CA GLU A 410 -10.39 4.32 16.25
C GLU A 410 -11.29 5.55 16.09
N LYS A 411 -12.59 5.37 16.33
CA LYS A 411 -13.58 6.44 16.26
C LYS A 411 -13.35 7.50 17.36
N ASP A 412 -13.10 7.08 18.59
CA ASP A 412 -12.96 7.95 19.75
C ASP A 412 -11.59 8.68 19.81
N MET A 413 -10.52 8.05 19.31
CA MET A 413 -9.14 8.53 19.52
C MET A 413 -8.44 9.05 18.26
N LEU A 414 -8.87 8.65 17.06
CA LEU A 414 -8.13 8.89 15.81
C LEU A 414 -8.84 9.78 14.80
N ASN A 415 -9.98 10.40 15.16
CA ASN A 415 -10.74 11.33 14.30
C ASN A 415 -10.98 10.80 12.86
N GLY A 416 -11.25 9.50 12.73
CA GLY A 416 -11.55 8.86 11.44
C GLY A 416 -10.33 8.29 10.70
N GLN A 417 -9.13 8.29 11.26
CA GLN A 417 -8.03 7.44 10.76
C GLN A 417 -8.27 5.97 11.12
N LYS A 418 -7.60 5.05 10.40
CA LYS A 418 -7.60 3.60 10.66
C LYS A 418 -6.24 3.10 11.14
N LEU A 419 -6.24 2.04 11.96
CA LEU A 419 -5.05 1.40 12.51
C LEU A 419 -4.55 0.29 11.60
N GLN A 420 -3.31 0.44 11.13
CA GLN A 420 -2.68 -0.54 10.26
C GLN A 420 -2.22 -1.79 11.03
N GLY A 421 -1.85 -1.69 12.31
CA GLY A 421 -1.32 -2.81 13.10
C GLY A 421 -2.25 -4.03 13.18
N PRO A 422 -3.53 -3.87 13.58
CA PRO A 422 -4.51 -4.95 13.56
C PRO A 422 -4.81 -5.47 12.14
N GLN A 423 -4.95 -4.58 11.14
CA GLN A 423 -5.21 -5.00 9.76
C GLN A 423 -4.10 -5.90 9.22
N THR A 424 -2.84 -5.47 9.40
CA THR A 424 -1.65 -6.22 9.01
C THR A 424 -1.42 -7.48 9.85
N SER A 425 -1.87 -7.55 11.12
CA SER A 425 -1.85 -8.82 11.87
C SER A 425 -2.87 -9.83 11.30
N ALA A 426 -4.02 -9.38 10.79
CA ALA A 426 -5.00 -10.24 10.14
C ALA A 426 -4.54 -10.73 8.75
N GLU A 427 -3.84 -9.90 7.98
CA GLU A 427 -3.16 -10.29 6.73
C GLU A 427 -2.05 -11.34 7.01
N VAL A 428 -1.13 -11.04 7.93
CA VAL A 428 -0.06 -11.95 8.34
C VAL A 428 -0.61 -13.28 8.87
N TYR A 429 -1.63 -13.26 9.73
CA TYR A 429 -2.23 -14.49 10.24
C TYR A 429 -2.84 -15.36 9.12
N ARG A 430 -3.51 -14.77 8.13
CA ARG A 430 -4.03 -15.51 6.96
C ARG A 430 -2.91 -16.15 6.15
N ILE A 431 -1.84 -15.40 5.86
CA ILE A 431 -0.65 -15.90 5.15
C ILE A 431 0.01 -17.05 5.92
N LEU A 432 0.22 -16.90 7.24
CA LEU A 432 0.80 -17.94 8.09
C LEU A 432 -0.07 -19.19 8.18
N LYS A 433 -1.40 -19.02 8.24
CA LYS A 433 -2.38 -20.11 8.26
C LYS A 433 -2.38 -20.91 6.96
N GLN A 434 -2.28 -20.24 5.81
CA GLN A 434 -2.17 -20.89 4.50
C GLN A 434 -0.87 -21.69 4.32
N LYS A 435 0.24 -21.26 4.94
CA LYS A 435 1.52 -21.97 4.88
C LYS A 435 1.74 -22.99 6.01
N GLY A 436 0.83 -23.08 6.99
CA GLY A 436 1.00 -23.94 8.17
C GLY A 436 2.12 -23.49 9.12
N LEU A 437 2.30 -22.18 9.27
CA LEU A 437 3.43 -21.57 10.00
C LEU A 437 3.04 -20.80 11.27
N ILE A 438 1.77 -20.81 11.68
CA ILE A 438 1.24 -20.04 12.83
C ILE A 438 2.14 -20.19 14.08
N ASP A 439 2.48 -21.42 14.44
CA ASP A 439 3.21 -21.74 15.67
C ASP A 439 4.68 -21.23 15.69
N LYS A 440 5.21 -20.79 14.53
CA LYS A 440 6.53 -20.14 14.45
C LYS A 440 6.50 -18.64 14.74
N PHE A 441 5.31 -18.05 14.82
CA PHE A 441 5.11 -16.61 15.03
C PHE A 441 4.07 -16.36 16.14
N PRO A 442 4.35 -16.79 17.39
CA PRO A 442 3.41 -16.66 18.51
C PRO A 442 3.02 -15.21 18.85
N LEU A 443 3.90 -14.21 18.66
CA LEU A 443 3.61 -12.80 18.96
C LEU A 443 2.71 -12.18 17.87
N PHE A 444 3.03 -12.34 16.58
CA PHE A 444 2.14 -11.90 15.49
C PHE A 444 0.77 -12.59 15.58
N THR A 445 0.75 -13.89 15.91
CA THR A 445 -0.47 -14.66 16.14
C THR A 445 -1.26 -14.13 17.33
N ALA A 446 -0.64 -13.96 18.50
CA ALA A 446 -1.32 -13.46 19.70
C ALA A 446 -1.94 -12.07 19.47
N VAL A 447 -1.23 -11.16 18.80
CA VAL A 447 -1.77 -9.84 18.44
C VAL A 447 -3.02 -9.95 17.57
N TYR A 448 -3.04 -10.83 16.56
CA TYR A 448 -4.25 -11.09 15.78
C TYR A 448 -5.39 -11.65 16.65
N GLN A 449 -5.13 -12.70 17.43
CA GLN A 449 -6.18 -13.38 18.19
C GLN A 449 -6.78 -12.50 19.30
N ILE A 450 -5.98 -11.64 19.93
CA ILE A 450 -6.46 -10.65 20.90
C ILE A 450 -7.32 -9.57 20.20
N CYS A 451 -6.94 -9.11 19.01
CA CYS A 451 -7.72 -8.10 18.28
C CYS A 451 -9.03 -8.64 17.68
N TYR A 452 -9.07 -9.89 17.20
CA TYR A 452 -10.16 -10.40 16.35
C TYR A 452 -10.84 -11.69 16.82
N GLU A 453 -10.16 -12.55 17.58
CA GLU A 453 -10.74 -13.80 18.10
C GLU A 453 -11.22 -13.68 19.56
N GLY A 454 -11.09 -12.48 20.15
CA GLY A 454 -11.59 -12.17 21.51
C GLY A 454 -10.74 -12.77 22.63
N LYS A 455 -9.48 -13.12 22.36
CA LYS A 455 -8.59 -13.66 23.40
C LYS A 455 -8.29 -12.63 24.50
N PRO A 456 -8.18 -13.05 25.77
CA PRO A 456 -7.72 -12.18 26.86
C PRO A 456 -6.34 -11.59 26.55
N VAL A 457 -6.20 -10.27 26.68
CA VAL A 457 -4.93 -9.57 26.43
C VAL A 457 -3.78 -10.06 27.32
N GLN A 458 -4.10 -10.70 28.45
CA GLN A 458 -3.14 -11.34 29.35
C GLN A 458 -2.39 -12.53 28.70
N GLU A 459 -2.94 -13.20 27.68
CA GLU A 459 -2.23 -14.25 26.93
C GLU A 459 -0.97 -13.72 26.21
N MET A 460 -0.86 -12.40 26.02
CA MET A 460 0.35 -11.72 25.53
C MET A 460 1.58 -12.06 26.39
N LEU A 461 1.44 -12.27 27.71
CA LEU A 461 2.60 -12.68 28.52
C LEU A 461 2.97 -14.15 28.29
N SER A 462 1.97 -15.03 28.12
CA SER A 462 2.19 -16.47 27.91
C SER A 462 2.86 -16.76 26.57
N CYS A 463 2.50 -16.06 25.48
CA CYS A 463 3.11 -16.31 24.17
C CYS A 463 4.59 -15.86 24.09
N LEU A 464 5.03 -14.97 24.99
CA LEU A 464 6.44 -14.57 25.14
C LEU A 464 7.22 -15.60 25.98
N GLN A 465 6.57 -16.20 26.99
CA GLN A 465 7.16 -17.24 27.84
C GLN A 465 7.42 -18.55 27.08
N SER A 466 6.62 -18.86 26.05
CA SER A 466 6.76 -20.07 25.22
C SER A 466 7.31 -19.78 23.81
N HIS A 467 8.06 -18.69 23.63
CA HIS A 467 8.49 -18.24 22.31
C HIS A 467 9.65 -19.11 21.75
N PRO A 468 9.62 -19.55 20.47
CA PRO A 468 10.63 -20.46 19.88
C PRO A 468 12.09 -19.99 20.02
N GLU A 469 12.36 -18.69 19.97
CA GLU A 469 13.66 -18.06 20.30
C GLU A 469 14.23 -18.39 21.71
N HIS A 470 13.52 -19.17 22.52
CA HIS A 470 13.90 -19.58 23.88
C HIS A 470 13.76 -21.10 24.11
N VAL A 471 13.56 -21.91 23.05
CA VAL A 471 13.29 -23.36 23.10
C VAL A 471 14.17 -24.13 22.12
#